data_AF-U1F8R1-F1
#
_entry.id   AF-U1F8R1-F1
#
_cell.length_a   1.000
_cell.length_b   1.000
_cell.length_c   1.000
_cell.angle_alpha   90.00
_cell.angle_beta   90.00
_cell.angle_gamma   90.00
#
_symmetry.space_group_name_H-M   'P 1'
#
loop_
_entity.id
_entity.type
_entity.pdbx_description
1 polymer ?
#
loop_
_entity_poly.entity_id
_entity_poly.type
_entity_poly.pdbx_seq_one_letter_code
_entity_poly.pdbx_strand_id
1 'polypeptide(L)'
;ASTVSTEQPTAPQPPAAEPEPKQETPAPAPEATSESAAPESPASAPAASATNEVAPRATDPSSTVYVTPLVRKLARENNVDLSTLTGTGVGGRIRKQDVLDAAARAKESSSAPAQPATTDAPAGPAAGSARSAAQEVSPEAAALRGTTEKMSRLRKVIASRMVESLQVSAQLTATVEVDMTAVSRIRRAEKNAFKAREGVGLS
;
A
#
# COMPACT_ATOMS: atom_id res chain seq x y z
N ALA A 1 -64.11 34.09 -73.81
CA ALA A 1 -62.69 33.71 -73.84
C ALA A 1 -62.33 33.28 -72.42
N SER A 2 -62.22 31.99 -72.07
CA SER A 2 -61.89 30.80 -72.89
C SER A 2 -60.46 30.88 -73.43
N THR A 3 -59.51 29.96 -73.18
CA THR A 3 -59.46 28.66 -72.44
C THR A 3 -58.14 28.60 -71.61
N VAL A 4 -57.93 27.87 -70.50
CA VAL A 4 -58.30 26.52 -70.01
C VAL A 4 -57.43 25.36 -70.58
N SER A 5 -56.99 24.44 -69.70
CA SER A 5 -56.15 23.22 -69.90
C SER A 5 -54.66 23.48 -70.22
N THR A 6 -53.66 22.65 -69.85
CA THR A 6 -53.59 21.29 -69.23
C THR A 6 -52.16 21.06 -68.67
N GLU A 7 -51.81 20.26 -67.65
CA GLU A 7 -52.58 19.42 -66.69
C GLU A 7 -52.00 19.43 -65.23
N GLN A 8 -51.26 18.41 -64.75
CA GLN A 8 -51.43 17.95 -63.34
C GLN A 8 -50.19 17.29 -62.65
N PRO A 9 -50.02 17.42 -61.31
CA PRO A 9 -48.86 16.89 -60.55
C PRO A 9 -49.13 15.57 -59.79
N THR A 10 -48.09 14.99 -59.15
CA THR A 10 -48.20 13.88 -58.16
C THR A 10 -47.09 13.94 -57.09
N ALA A 11 -47.42 13.52 -55.87
CA ALA A 11 -46.58 13.36 -54.67
C ALA A 11 -47.21 12.26 -53.76
N PRO A 12 -46.76 11.99 -52.52
CA PRO A 12 -45.43 11.49 -52.11
C PRO A 12 -45.48 10.22 -51.20
N GLN A 13 -44.31 9.61 -50.91
CA GLN A 13 -44.08 8.55 -49.88
C GLN A 13 -44.76 7.17 -50.12
N PRO A 14 -44.44 6.06 -49.39
CA PRO A 14 -43.56 5.86 -48.21
C PRO A 14 -42.36 4.88 -48.44
N PRO A 15 -41.54 4.51 -47.41
CA PRO A 15 -40.26 3.79 -47.60
C PRO A 15 -40.26 2.30 -47.18
N ALA A 16 -39.43 1.46 -47.84
CA ALA A 16 -38.94 0.16 -47.34
C ALA A 16 -37.79 -0.40 -48.21
N ALA A 17 -37.11 -1.45 -47.70
CA ALA A 17 -36.29 -2.45 -48.40
C ALA A 17 -35.00 -2.02 -49.14
N GLU A 18 -33.87 -2.27 -48.48
CA GLU A 18 -32.54 -2.42 -49.09
C GLU A 18 -32.35 -3.86 -49.62
N PRO A 19 -31.94 -4.08 -50.88
CA PRO A 19 -31.71 -5.43 -51.43
C PRO A 19 -30.26 -5.90 -51.32
N GLU A 20 -30.08 -7.17 -50.94
CA GLU A 20 -28.82 -7.82 -50.59
C GLU A 20 -27.82 -7.98 -51.75
N PRO A 21 -26.49 -7.94 -51.50
CA PRO A 21 -25.50 -8.61 -52.33
C PRO A 21 -25.71 -10.13 -52.32
N LYS A 22 -25.36 -10.81 -53.41
CA LYS A 22 -25.61 -12.25 -53.58
C LYS A 22 -24.85 -13.13 -52.57
N GLN A 23 -25.51 -14.20 -52.18
CA GLN A 23 -24.97 -15.30 -51.37
C GLN A 23 -23.86 -16.07 -52.12
N GLU A 24 -22.84 -16.52 -51.38
CA GLU A 24 -22.36 -17.90 -51.51
C GLU A 24 -21.90 -18.43 -50.14
N THR A 25 -22.74 -19.28 -49.56
CA THR A 25 -22.52 -20.10 -48.35
C THR A 25 -21.95 -21.48 -48.74
N PRO A 26 -21.58 -22.40 -47.82
CA PRO A 26 -21.59 -22.32 -46.34
C PRO A 26 -20.26 -22.74 -45.68
N ALA A 27 -20.19 -22.58 -44.35
CA ALA A 27 -19.36 -23.42 -43.50
C ALA A 27 -20.24 -24.42 -42.72
N PRO A 28 -19.80 -25.69 -42.56
CA PRO A 28 -19.95 -26.43 -41.32
C PRO A 28 -18.70 -26.16 -40.45
N ALA A 29 -18.80 -25.57 -39.26
CA ALA A 29 -19.42 -26.09 -38.03
C ALA A 29 -18.61 -27.28 -37.44
N PRO A 30 -18.22 -27.22 -36.16
CA PRO A 30 -17.21 -28.13 -35.59
C PRO A 30 -17.78 -29.52 -35.29
N GLU A 31 -16.97 -30.56 -35.54
CA GLU A 31 -17.27 -31.91 -35.08
C GLU A 31 -17.15 -32.01 -33.55
N ALA A 32 -18.28 -32.21 -32.88
CA ALA A 32 -18.34 -32.66 -31.51
C ALA A 32 -18.75 -34.14 -31.49
N THR A 33 -17.77 -35.03 -31.38
CA THR A 33 -17.99 -36.44 -31.03
C THR A 33 -17.40 -36.71 -29.66
N SER A 34 -18.24 -37.21 -28.75
CA SER A 34 -17.85 -37.51 -27.37
C SER A 34 -17.25 -38.90 -27.25
N GLU A 35 -16.12 -39.04 -26.57
CA GLU A 35 -15.70 -40.31 -25.99
C GLU A 35 -15.19 -40.10 -24.56
N SER A 36 -15.40 -41.09 -23.69
CA SER A 36 -15.25 -40.99 -22.24
C SER A 36 -14.07 -41.84 -21.75
N ALA A 37 -13.03 -41.21 -21.21
CA ALA A 37 -11.99 -41.90 -20.47
C ALA A 37 -11.44 -41.05 -19.31
N ALA A 38 -11.52 -41.61 -18.10
CA ALA A 38 -10.79 -41.20 -16.91
C ALA A 38 -10.61 -42.43 -15.99
N PRO A 39 -9.64 -42.43 -15.08
CA PRO A 39 -8.23 -42.20 -15.37
C PRO A 39 -7.36 -43.37 -14.83
N GLU A 40 -6.32 -43.79 -15.55
CA GLU A 40 -5.46 -44.90 -15.09
C GLU A 40 -4.05 -44.51 -14.65
N SER A 41 -3.56 -45.34 -13.73
CA SER A 41 -2.30 -45.24 -12.98
C SER A 41 -1.07 -45.51 -13.87
N PRO A 42 0.14 -45.28 -13.33
CA PRO A 42 0.85 -46.47 -12.87
C PRO A 42 1.29 -46.38 -11.40
N ALA A 43 1.04 -47.47 -10.67
CA ALA A 43 1.44 -47.62 -9.27
C ALA A 43 2.74 -48.43 -9.16
N SER A 44 3.70 -47.94 -8.37
CA SER A 44 4.81 -48.74 -7.83
C SER A 44 5.41 -48.06 -6.57
N ALA A 45 4.74 -48.29 -5.44
CA ALA A 45 5.35 -48.30 -4.11
C ALA A 45 6.12 -49.65 -3.93
N PRO A 46 6.96 -49.89 -2.89
CA PRO A 46 7.11 -49.21 -1.59
C PRO A 46 8.53 -48.61 -1.39
N ALA A 47 8.95 -48.04 -0.26
CA ALA A 47 8.41 -47.98 1.12
C ALA A 47 8.68 -46.57 1.72
N ALA A 48 7.73 -45.91 2.38
CA ALA A 48 7.30 -46.07 3.79
C ALA A 48 8.24 -45.45 4.84
N SER A 49 7.63 -44.82 5.86
CA SER A 49 8.24 -44.33 7.11
C SER A 49 9.26 -43.17 7.04
N ALA A 50 8.73 -41.95 6.98
CA ALA A 50 9.30 -40.79 7.66
C ALA A 50 8.17 -39.93 8.26
N THR A 51 7.55 -40.40 9.34
CA THR A 51 6.68 -39.57 10.17
C THR A 51 7.49 -38.36 10.63
N ASN A 52 7.01 -37.13 10.39
CA ASN A 52 7.65 -35.93 10.92
C ASN A 52 7.28 -35.78 12.41
N GLU A 53 7.80 -36.69 13.21
CA GLU A 53 7.52 -36.84 14.64
C GLU A 53 8.09 -35.64 15.40
N VAL A 54 7.31 -35.12 16.36
CA VAL A 54 7.75 -34.01 17.23
C VAL A 54 8.72 -34.58 18.28
N ALA A 55 9.94 -34.88 17.85
CA ALA A 55 10.99 -35.40 18.70
C ALA A 55 11.30 -34.38 19.82
N PRO A 56 11.07 -34.72 21.11
CA PRO A 56 11.45 -33.86 22.21
C PRO A 56 12.97 -33.86 22.33
N ARG A 57 13.65 -32.85 21.78
CA ARG A 57 15.11 -32.77 21.86
C ARG A 57 15.52 -32.68 23.34
N ALA A 58 16.17 -33.74 23.82
CA ALA A 58 16.45 -33.94 25.23
C ALA A 58 17.28 -32.80 25.85
N THR A 59 17.09 -32.63 27.15
CA THR A 59 17.75 -31.66 28.02
C THR A 59 19.28 -31.62 27.86
N ASP A 60 19.79 -30.44 27.56
CA ASP A 60 21.17 -30.05 27.86
C ASP A 60 21.18 -29.42 29.28
N PRO A 61 21.82 -30.03 30.30
CA PRO A 61 21.63 -29.67 31.71
C PRO A 61 22.49 -28.47 32.15
N SER A 62 22.45 -27.37 31.40
CA SER A 62 23.24 -26.15 31.61
C SER A 62 22.34 -24.91 31.81
N SER A 63 21.57 -24.91 32.91
CA SER A 63 20.78 -23.78 33.46
C SER A 63 19.93 -22.95 32.48
N THR A 64 19.64 -23.48 31.29
CA THR A 64 19.06 -22.70 30.18
C THR A 64 17.54 -22.59 30.35
N VAL A 65 17.12 -21.48 30.96
CA VAL A 65 15.72 -21.03 30.99
C VAL A 65 15.15 -21.03 29.56
N TYR A 66 13.93 -21.50 29.37
CA TYR A 66 13.29 -21.58 28.05
C TYR A 66 12.94 -20.18 27.51
N VAL A 67 13.84 -19.60 26.70
CA VAL A 67 13.69 -18.27 26.09
C VAL A 67 13.32 -18.36 24.60
N THR A 68 12.31 -17.60 24.19
CA THR A 68 11.88 -17.53 22.78
C THR A 68 12.84 -16.70 21.91
N PRO A 69 12.95 -16.95 20.59
CA PRO A 69 13.88 -16.25 19.70
C PRO A 69 13.73 -14.72 19.69
N LEU A 70 12.49 -14.21 19.81
CA LEU A 70 12.20 -12.78 19.90
C LEU A 70 12.82 -12.13 21.15
N VAL A 71 12.75 -12.81 22.29
CA VAL A 71 13.31 -12.34 23.56
C VAL A 71 14.85 -12.39 23.51
N ARG A 72 15.45 -13.40 22.87
CA ARG A 72 16.89 -13.47 22.58
C ARG A 72 17.38 -12.39 21.59
N LYS A 73 16.49 -11.82 20.77
CA LYS A 73 16.80 -10.63 19.94
C LYS A 73 16.78 -9.35 20.81
N LEU A 74 15.66 -9.10 21.49
CA LEU A 74 15.48 -7.90 22.33
C LEU A 74 16.52 -7.77 23.46
N ALA A 75 16.94 -8.89 24.06
CA ALA A 75 17.95 -8.91 25.10
C ALA A 75 19.31 -8.40 24.60
N ARG A 76 19.75 -8.85 23.41
CA ARG A 76 20.97 -8.36 22.75
C ARG A 76 20.87 -6.89 22.35
N GLU A 77 19.70 -6.47 21.85
CA GLU A 77 19.45 -5.07 21.46
C GLU A 77 19.46 -4.10 22.66
N ASN A 78 19.25 -4.59 23.88
CA ASN A 78 19.26 -3.77 25.11
C ASN A 78 20.44 -4.10 26.05
N ASN A 79 21.39 -4.95 25.64
CA ASN A 79 22.49 -5.44 26.47
C ASN A 79 22.06 -6.06 27.82
N VAL A 80 20.90 -6.73 27.82
CA VAL A 80 20.34 -7.42 28.99
C VAL A 80 20.80 -8.88 28.96
N ASP A 81 21.44 -9.34 30.03
CA ASP A 81 21.72 -10.77 30.21
C ASP A 81 20.42 -11.53 30.56
N LEU A 82 20.28 -12.73 30.00
CA LEU A 82 19.15 -13.63 30.23
C LEU A 82 19.40 -14.60 31.39
N SER A 83 20.65 -14.80 31.83
CA SER A 83 20.96 -15.72 32.94
C SER A 83 20.52 -15.18 34.31
N THR A 84 20.49 -13.85 34.44
CA THR A 84 20.13 -13.11 35.67
C THR A 84 18.64 -12.78 35.79
N LEU A 85 17.81 -13.13 34.79
CA LEU A 85 16.38 -12.82 34.78
C LEU A 85 15.48 -14.00 35.15
N THR A 86 14.75 -13.85 36.25
CA THR A 86 13.61 -14.70 36.59
C THR A 86 12.43 -14.42 35.67
N GLY A 87 12.11 -15.33 34.75
CA GLY A 87 11.01 -15.17 33.80
C GLY A 87 9.63 -15.30 34.43
N THR A 88 8.73 -14.35 34.15
CA THR A 88 7.39 -14.28 34.75
C THR A 88 6.36 -15.20 34.07
N GLY A 89 6.67 -15.75 32.91
CA GLY A 89 5.76 -16.61 32.15
C GLY A 89 5.62 -18.02 32.74
N VAL A 90 4.41 -18.58 32.68
CA VAL A 90 4.09 -20.00 32.98
C VAL A 90 5.21 -20.96 32.55
N GLY A 91 5.84 -21.62 33.54
CA GLY A 91 7.02 -22.47 33.37
C GLY A 91 8.37 -21.74 33.52
N GLY A 92 8.42 -20.58 34.20
CA GLY A 92 9.64 -19.78 34.39
C GLY A 92 10.16 -19.09 33.12
N ARG A 93 9.32 -18.96 32.08
CA ARG A 93 9.73 -18.48 30.75
C ARG A 93 9.84 -16.97 30.70
N ILE A 94 11.01 -16.47 30.30
CA ILE A 94 11.26 -15.03 30.12
C ILE A 94 10.41 -14.48 28.96
N ARG A 95 9.65 -13.42 29.23
CA ARG A 95 8.78 -12.72 28.28
C ARG A 95 9.38 -11.40 27.81
N LYS A 96 8.71 -10.75 26.84
CA LYS A 96 9.08 -9.43 26.32
C LYS A 96 9.07 -8.35 27.42
N GLN A 97 8.15 -8.43 28.37
CA GLN A 97 8.04 -7.49 29.50
C GLN A 97 9.28 -7.59 30.39
N ASP A 98 9.58 -8.78 30.91
CA ASP A 98 10.76 -9.07 31.75
C ASP A 98 12.07 -8.45 31.23
N VAL A 99 12.34 -8.52 29.92
CA VAL A 99 13.54 -7.92 29.29
C VAL A 99 13.45 -6.40 29.12
N LEU A 100 12.26 -5.85 28.86
CA LEU A 100 12.07 -4.38 28.79
C LEU A 100 12.15 -3.74 30.17
N ASP A 101 11.58 -4.39 31.20
CA ASP A 101 11.61 -3.93 32.59
C ASP A 101 13.03 -4.00 33.16
N ALA A 102 13.79 -5.04 32.79
CA ALA A 102 15.24 -5.12 33.06
C ALA A 102 16.03 -4.03 32.33
N ALA A 103 15.73 -3.78 31.05
CA ALA A 103 16.38 -2.72 30.26
C ALA A 103 16.07 -1.31 30.76
N ALA A 104 14.89 -1.09 31.35
CA ALA A 104 14.54 0.17 32.02
C ALA A 104 15.33 0.32 33.32
N ARG A 105 15.29 -0.68 34.21
CA ARG A 105 16.03 -0.69 35.48
C ARG A 105 17.54 -0.53 35.28
N ALA A 106 18.13 -1.13 34.24
CA ALA A 106 19.55 -0.98 33.91
C ALA A 106 19.92 0.46 33.48
N LYS A 107 18.99 1.20 32.88
CA LYS A 107 19.17 2.62 32.52
C LYS A 107 18.98 3.52 33.74
N GLU A 108 18.01 3.23 34.58
CA GLU A 108 17.76 3.93 35.85
C GLU A 108 18.92 3.74 36.86
N SER A 109 19.48 2.53 36.98
CA SER A 109 20.66 2.26 37.81
C SER A 109 21.95 2.85 37.23
N SER A 110 21.96 3.21 35.94
CA SER A 110 23.05 3.97 35.31
C SER A 110 22.94 5.48 35.55
N SER A 111 21.90 5.97 36.26
CA SER A 111 21.68 7.39 36.57
C SER A 111 21.55 7.64 38.08
N ALA A 112 22.59 7.30 38.84
CA ALA A 112 22.81 7.84 40.19
C ALA A 112 23.62 9.16 40.10
N PRO A 113 23.36 10.18 40.95
CA PRO A 113 23.81 11.54 40.66
C PRO A 113 25.25 11.84 41.13
N ALA A 114 26.10 12.26 40.21
CA ALA A 114 27.38 12.89 40.50
C ALA A 114 27.26 14.43 40.49
N GLN A 115 27.98 15.10 41.40
CA GLN A 115 28.03 16.56 41.49
C GLN A 115 28.86 17.20 40.34
N PRO A 116 28.64 18.48 40.01
CA PRO A 116 29.16 19.07 38.78
C PRO A 116 30.68 19.32 38.83
N ALA A 117 31.39 18.77 37.85
CA ALA A 117 32.74 19.19 37.50
C ALA A 117 32.70 19.97 36.18
N THR A 118 33.27 21.19 36.17
CA THR A 118 33.35 22.05 35.00
C THR A 118 34.51 21.63 34.09
N THR A 119 34.21 21.28 32.84
CA THR A 119 35.22 21.12 31.77
C THR A 119 34.66 21.69 30.48
N ASP A 120 35.30 22.73 29.94
CA ASP A 120 35.08 23.18 28.57
C ASP A 120 35.60 22.11 27.58
N ALA A 121 34.76 21.75 26.61
CA ALA A 121 35.13 20.92 25.47
C ALA A 121 34.39 21.45 24.22
N PRO A 122 35.03 21.47 23.04
CA PRO A 122 34.60 22.33 21.93
C PRO A 122 33.28 21.88 21.30
N ALA A 123 32.53 22.87 20.80
CA ALA A 123 31.29 22.65 20.08
C ALA A 123 31.53 21.82 18.80
N GLY A 124 31.11 20.55 18.83
CA GLY A 124 30.90 19.79 17.60
C GLY A 124 29.84 20.47 16.72
N PRO A 125 29.91 20.31 15.38
CA PRO A 125 28.97 20.97 14.48
C PRO A 125 27.55 20.52 14.83
N ALA A 126 26.67 21.48 15.10
CA ALA A 126 25.29 21.21 15.44
C ALA A 126 24.62 20.45 14.29
N ALA A 127 24.39 19.14 14.51
CA ALA A 127 23.57 18.34 13.62
C ALA A 127 22.23 19.06 13.48
N GLY A 128 21.93 19.53 12.27
CA GLY A 128 20.80 20.42 12.03
C GLY A 128 19.52 19.75 12.51
N SER A 129 19.01 20.18 13.67
CA SER A 129 17.72 19.75 14.19
C SER A 129 16.69 20.09 13.13
N ALA A 130 16.30 19.07 12.36
CA ALA A 130 15.49 19.23 11.17
C ALA A 130 14.24 19.99 11.60
N ARG A 131 14.09 21.22 11.11
CA ARG A 131 13.20 22.20 11.71
C ARG A 131 11.79 21.66 11.63
N SER A 132 11.35 21.07 12.74
CA SER A 132 9.95 20.95 13.10
C SER A 132 9.47 22.37 13.19
N ALA A 133 9.06 22.91 12.03
CA ALA A 133 8.15 24.02 11.99
C ALA A 133 6.95 23.52 12.77
N ALA A 134 6.84 24.00 14.01
CA ALA A 134 5.70 23.76 14.87
C ALA A 134 4.52 24.44 14.18
N GLN A 135 3.94 23.74 13.21
CA GLN A 135 2.82 24.19 12.42
C GLN A 135 1.68 24.34 13.41
N GLU A 136 1.41 25.59 13.79
CA GLU A 136 0.54 25.91 14.90
C GLU A 136 -0.81 25.22 14.67
N VAL A 137 -1.12 24.28 15.56
CA VAL A 137 -2.30 23.43 15.40
C VAL A 137 -3.51 24.34 15.50
N SER A 138 -4.28 24.44 14.42
CA SER A 138 -5.51 25.25 14.36
C SER A 138 -6.31 25.07 15.66
N PRO A 139 -6.85 26.15 16.26
CA PRO A 139 -7.57 26.05 17.53
C PRO A 139 -8.74 25.05 17.48
N GLU A 140 -9.34 24.87 16.29
CA GLU A 140 -10.31 23.81 15.99
C GLU A 140 -9.69 22.40 16.12
N ALA A 141 -8.57 22.14 15.44
CA ALA A 141 -7.86 20.86 15.51
C ALA A 141 -7.24 20.59 16.90
N ALA A 142 -6.97 21.64 17.68
CA ALA A 142 -6.57 21.54 19.09
C ALA A 142 -7.75 21.10 19.97
N ALA A 143 -8.96 21.64 19.74
CA ALA A 143 -10.18 21.25 20.45
C ALA A 143 -10.63 19.81 20.14
N LEU A 144 -10.36 19.30 18.94
CA LEU A 144 -10.64 17.89 18.58
C LEU A 144 -9.66 16.88 19.21
N ARG A 145 -8.63 17.32 19.96
CA ARG A 145 -7.63 16.43 20.56
C ARG A 145 -8.26 15.46 21.56
N GLY A 146 -8.15 14.16 21.28
CA GLY A 146 -8.72 13.10 22.12
C GLY A 146 -10.13 12.66 21.73
N THR A 147 -10.77 13.35 20.77
CA THR A 147 -12.00 12.86 20.14
C THR A 147 -11.71 11.65 19.24
N THR A 148 -12.72 10.82 18.96
CA THR A 148 -12.60 9.68 18.03
C THR A 148 -13.83 9.61 17.14
N GLU A 149 -13.63 9.83 15.84
CA GLU A 149 -14.71 9.81 14.85
C GLU A 149 -14.69 8.54 13.98
N LYS A 150 -15.89 8.11 13.58
CA LYS A 150 -16.10 6.94 12.73
C LYS A 150 -15.81 7.28 11.27
N MET A 151 -14.64 6.86 10.75
CA MET A 151 -14.28 7.03 9.33
C MET A 151 -15.43 6.65 8.38
N SER A 152 -15.73 7.56 7.44
CA SER A 152 -16.74 7.36 6.39
C SER A 152 -16.39 6.18 5.46
N ARG A 153 -17.41 5.60 4.82
CA ARG A 153 -17.24 4.45 3.90
C ARG A 153 -16.26 4.77 2.77
N LEU A 154 -16.35 5.98 2.20
CA LEU A 154 -15.43 6.47 1.17
C LEU A 154 -13.98 6.61 1.68
N ARG A 155 -13.77 7.23 2.86
CA ARG A 155 -12.42 7.39 3.44
C ARG A 155 -11.76 6.03 3.69
N LYS A 156 -12.52 5.01 4.11
CA LYS A 156 -12.01 3.64 4.28
C LYS A 156 -11.56 2.99 2.97
N VAL A 157 -12.32 3.14 1.89
CA VAL A 157 -11.97 2.57 0.56
C VAL A 157 -10.77 3.28 -0.07
N ILE A 158 -10.65 4.61 0.11
CA ILE A 158 -9.46 5.36 -0.32
C ILE A 158 -8.24 4.88 0.48
N ALA A 159 -8.35 4.80 1.81
CA ALA A 159 -7.25 4.37 2.67
C ALA A 159 -6.78 2.94 2.36
N SER A 160 -7.70 1.99 2.14
CA SER A 160 -7.32 0.61 1.80
C SER A 160 -6.57 0.54 0.46
N ARG A 161 -7.06 1.23 -0.59
CA ARG A 161 -6.40 1.25 -1.91
C ARG A 161 -5.05 1.97 -1.89
N MET A 162 -4.89 3.02 -1.07
CA MET A 162 -3.60 3.70 -0.91
C MET A 162 -2.57 2.81 -0.21
N VAL A 163 -2.98 2.10 0.85
CA VAL A 163 -2.10 1.14 1.55
C VAL A 163 -1.76 -0.06 0.67
N GLU A 164 -2.72 -0.60 -0.06
CA GLU A 164 -2.53 -1.67 -1.05
C GLU A 164 -1.53 -1.27 -2.13
N SER A 165 -1.69 -0.08 -2.73
CA SER A 165 -0.75 0.48 -3.72
C SER A 165 0.67 0.65 -3.16
N LEU A 166 0.80 1.14 -1.92
CA LEU A 166 2.08 1.27 -1.20
C LEU A 166 2.75 -0.07 -0.85
N GLN A 167 1.98 -1.16 -0.76
CA GLN A 167 2.48 -2.51 -0.45
C GLN A 167 2.84 -3.31 -1.71
N VAL A 168 2.10 -3.10 -2.80
CA VAL A 168 2.29 -3.81 -4.08
C VAL A 168 3.42 -3.18 -4.92
N SER A 169 3.58 -1.85 -4.87
CA SER A 169 4.50 -1.12 -5.76
C SER A 169 5.53 -0.29 -4.99
N ALA A 170 6.81 -0.47 -5.32
CA ALA A 170 7.86 0.42 -4.84
C ALA A 170 7.67 1.84 -5.43
N GLN A 171 7.66 2.85 -4.56
CA GLN A 171 7.58 4.25 -4.98
C GLN A 171 8.98 4.85 -5.15
N LEU A 172 9.27 5.33 -6.36
CA LEU A 172 10.49 6.07 -6.68
C LEU A 172 10.11 7.47 -7.16
N THR A 173 10.66 8.50 -6.51
CA THR A 173 10.43 9.90 -6.88
C THR A 173 11.62 10.43 -7.66
N ALA A 174 11.41 10.78 -8.92
CA ALA A 174 12.40 11.51 -9.73
C ALA A 174 12.04 13.00 -9.80
N THR A 175 13.03 13.87 -9.61
CA THR A 175 12.90 15.33 -9.77
C THR A 175 13.57 15.76 -11.07
N VAL A 176 12.84 16.54 -11.88
CA VAL A 176 13.33 17.08 -13.16
C VAL A 176 13.05 18.58 -13.20
N GLU A 177 14.05 19.38 -13.54
CA GLU A 177 13.91 20.82 -13.75
C GLU A 177 13.49 21.11 -15.19
N VAL A 178 12.57 22.06 -15.39
CA VAL A 178 11.99 22.39 -16.70
C VAL A 178 11.88 23.90 -16.85
N ASP A 179 12.54 24.48 -17.86
CA ASP A 179 12.32 25.90 -18.19
C ASP A 179 10.95 26.10 -18.86
N MET A 180 10.07 26.78 -18.14
CA MET A 180 8.73 27.13 -18.63
C MET A 180 8.67 28.50 -19.33
N THR A 181 9.79 29.22 -19.49
CA THR A 181 9.82 30.61 -20.01
C THR A 181 9.17 30.73 -21.38
N ALA A 182 9.44 29.82 -22.31
CA ALA A 182 8.85 29.82 -23.65
C ALA A 182 7.32 29.62 -23.61
N VAL A 183 6.85 28.58 -22.90
CA VAL A 183 5.42 28.26 -22.72
C VAL A 183 4.69 29.41 -22.02
N SER A 184 5.32 29.98 -20.98
CA SER A 184 4.82 31.11 -20.19
C SER A 184 4.71 32.40 -21.02
N ARG A 185 5.56 32.60 -22.04
CA ARG A 185 5.45 33.71 -23.00
C ARG A 185 4.27 33.53 -23.94
N ILE A 186 4.14 32.36 -24.57
CA ILE A 186 3.03 32.02 -25.49
C ILE A 186 1.69 32.13 -24.76
N ARG A 187 1.58 31.56 -23.56
CA ARG A 187 0.37 31.65 -22.72
C ARG A 187 -0.02 33.11 -22.44
N ARG A 188 0.93 34.01 -22.15
CA ARG A 188 0.61 35.43 -21.88
C ARG A 188 0.01 36.14 -23.09
N ALA A 189 0.47 35.83 -24.30
CA ALA A 189 -0.11 36.37 -25.53
C ALA A 189 -1.53 35.85 -25.77
N GLU A 190 -1.70 34.52 -25.78
CA GLU A 190 -2.97 33.91 -26.21
C GLU A 190 -4.07 33.90 -25.14
N LYS A 191 -3.76 33.98 -23.84
CA LYS A 191 -4.74 33.82 -22.75
C LYS A 191 -5.95 34.75 -22.86
N ASN A 192 -5.75 35.98 -23.34
CA ASN A 192 -6.85 36.95 -23.50
C ASN A 192 -7.72 36.62 -24.72
N ALA A 193 -7.12 36.29 -25.85
CA ALA A 193 -7.84 35.88 -27.07
C ALA A 193 -8.58 34.55 -26.87
N PHE A 194 -7.95 33.58 -26.20
CA PHE A 194 -8.58 32.32 -25.81
C PHE A 194 -9.79 32.54 -24.89
N LYS A 195 -9.67 33.37 -23.84
CA LYS A 195 -10.80 33.68 -22.95
C LYS A 195 -11.95 34.39 -23.68
N ALA A 196 -11.64 35.21 -24.69
CA ALA A 196 -12.66 35.87 -25.50
C ALA A 196 -13.41 34.92 -26.45
N ARG A 197 -12.78 33.81 -26.87
CA ARG A 197 -13.42 32.76 -27.71
C ARG A 197 -14.20 31.74 -26.88
N GLU A 198 -13.56 31.18 -25.85
CA GLU A 198 -14.07 30.01 -25.11
C GLU A 198 -14.75 30.36 -23.78
N GLY A 199 -14.72 31.64 -23.35
CA GLY A 199 -15.19 32.10 -22.03
C GLY A 199 -14.31 31.68 -20.83
N VAL A 200 -13.65 30.53 -20.93
CA VAL A 200 -12.75 29.96 -19.91
C VAL A 200 -11.30 30.47 -20.02
N GLY A 201 -10.58 30.49 -18.90
CA GLY A 201 -9.21 30.99 -18.85
C GLY A 201 -8.16 29.92 -19.18
N LEU A 202 -7.22 30.24 -20.07
CA LEU A 202 -6.08 29.36 -20.39
C LEU A 202 -5.18 29.14 -19.16
N SER A 203 -5.08 27.89 -18.70
CA SER A 203 -4.35 27.40 -17.52
C SER A 203 -2.83 27.42 -17.66
#